data_AF-A0A3P7QTP0-F1
#
_entry.id   AF-A0A3P7QTP0-F1
#
_cell.length_a   1.000
_cell.length_b   1.000
_cell.length_c   1.000
_cell.angle_alpha   90.00
_cell.angle_beta   90.00
_cell.angle_gamma   90.00
#
_symmetry.space_group_name_H-M   'P 1'
#
loop_
_entity.id
_entity.type
_entity.pdbx_description
1 polymer ?
#
loop_
_entity_poly.entity_id
_entity_poly.type
_entity_poly.pdbx_seq_one_letter_code
_entity_poly.pdbx_strand_id
1 'polypeptide(L)'
;MRSKIVTIGIAPWGVIKRKERLVAKDAQIQYDPHAFGSSSGLGVLNDHHSYFLLADNGTTSRYGADLHLRQNLEEHLAKGEANVSRKIPVVCAVLEGGTSTLKAVHQYLTREPKIPVIVCDGSGRASDLIAFASRYLDADGTLPAEVREELLCLISTVFPDAPRTPEQILEVILECARKRDLVGSQSYLQLTLSWNRVDVARSCLFAGGRHWPIHALHSAMSDALRLNRVS
;
A
#
# COMPACT_ATOMS: atom_id res chain seq x y z
N MET A 1 7.03 -21.17 18.57
CA MET A 1 8.00 -20.52 17.66
C MET A 1 7.48 -19.11 17.35
N ARG A 2 8.29 -18.06 17.53
CA ARG A 2 7.92 -16.71 17.07
C ARG A 2 8.10 -16.66 15.55
N SER A 3 7.07 -16.23 14.83
CA SER A 3 7.13 -16.04 13.38
C SER A 3 8.17 -14.97 13.04
N LYS A 4 9.12 -15.27 12.15
CA LYS A 4 10.11 -14.30 11.67
C LYS A 4 9.42 -13.35 10.68
N ILE A 5 9.40 -12.05 10.99
CA ILE A 5 8.92 -11.02 10.06
C ILE A 5 9.99 -10.82 8.99
N VAL A 6 9.57 -10.80 7.72
CA VAL A 6 10.44 -10.50 6.58
C VAL A 6 10.07 -9.14 6.03
N THR A 7 11.06 -8.25 5.96
CA THR A 7 10.92 -6.87 5.47
C THR A 7 11.78 -6.64 4.24
N ILE A 8 11.22 -6.03 3.20
CA ILE A 8 11.93 -5.70 1.95
C ILE A 8 11.91 -4.19 1.75
N GLY A 9 13.09 -3.57 1.77
CA GLY A 9 13.27 -2.15 1.48
C GLY A 9 13.46 -1.93 -0.01
N ILE A 10 12.58 -1.18 -0.66
CA ILE A 10 12.76 -0.78 -2.07
C ILE A 10 13.33 0.64 -2.06
N ALA A 11 14.55 0.81 -2.55
CA ALA A 11 15.28 2.08 -2.49
C ALA A 11 15.79 2.49 -3.88
N PRO A 12 15.79 3.80 -4.23
CA PRO A 12 16.33 4.24 -5.51
C PRO A 12 17.86 4.25 -5.47
N TRP A 13 18.50 3.54 -6.40
CA TRP A 13 19.97 3.45 -6.49
C TRP A 13 20.64 4.82 -6.60
N GLY A 14 20.01 5.73 -7.34
CA GLY A 14 20.49 7.08 -7.61
C GLY A 14 20.75 7.94 -6.37
N VAL A 15 20.12 7.63 -5.22
CA VAL A 15 20.17 8.45 -3.99
C VAL A 15 20.86 7.77 -2.81
N ILE A 16 21.42 6.56 -2.98
CA ILE A 16 22.05 5.82 -1.87
C ILE A 16 23.45 6.37 -1.59
N LYS A 17 23.74 6.68 -0.32
CA LYS A 17 25.08 7.07 0.11
C LYS A 17 26.08 5.94 -0.05
N ARG A 18 27.26 6.28 -0.57
CA ARG A 18 28.37 5.36 -0.84
C ARG A 18 27.99 4.14 -1.67
N LYS A 19 27.07 4.30 -2.63
CA LYS A 19 26.60 3.24 -3.52
C LYS A 19 27.73 2.57 -4.31
N GLU A 20 28.80 3.31 -4.61
CA GLU A 20 30.01 2.81 -5.25
C GLU A 20 30.66 1.65 -4.49
N ARG A 21 30.52 1.62 -3.15
CA ARG A 21 31.02 0.50 -2.34
C ARG A 21 30.21 -0.78 -2.51
N LEU A 22 28.94 -0.65 -2.90
CA LEU A 22 28.00 -1.75 -3.11
C LEU A 22 28.20 -2.42 -4.49
N VAL A 23 29.07 -1.88 -5.34
CA VAL A 23 29.38 -2.44 -6.65
C VAL A 23 30.55 -3.43 -6.53
N ALA A 24 30.22 -4.70 -6.36
CA ALA A 24 31.18 -5.78 -6.50
C ALA A 24 30.50 -7.04 -7.04
N LYS A 25 31.28 -7.87 -7.72
CA LYS A 25 30.82 -9.17 -8.22
C LYS A 25 31.21 -10.25 -7.21
N ASP A 26 30.27 -11.11 -6.86
CA ASP A 26 30.47 -12.27 -5.98
C ASP A 26 31.19 -11.94 -4.66
N ALA A 27 30.88 -10.78 -4.07
CA ALA A 27 31.54 -10.29 -2.86
C ALA A 27 30.55 -9.93 -1.75
N GLN A 28 31.01 -10.05 -0.51
CA GLN A 28 30.32 -9.52 0.66
C GLN A 28 30.81 -8.11 0.95
N ILE A 29 29.88 -7.18 1.03
CA ILE A 29 30.19 -5.77 1.22
C ILE A 29 29.63 -5.33 2.56
N GLN A 30 30.51 -4.81 3.42
CA GLN A 30 30.08 -4.19 4.66
C GLN A 30 29.56 -2.78 4.38
N TYR A 31 28.27 -2.58 4.68
CA TYR A 31 27.61 -1.28 4.66
C TYR A 31 27.24 -0.93 6.11
N ASP A 32 27.78 0.18 6.62
CA ASP A 32 27.50 0.66 7.97
C ASP A 32 26.65 1.95 7.89
N PRO A 33 25.33 1.87 8.12
CA PRO A 33 24.41 3.01 8.11
C PRO A 33 24.81 4.15 9.05
N HIS A 34 25.51 3.87 10.14
CA HIS A 34 25.86 4.84 11.17
C HIS A 34 27.17 5.57 10.87
N ALA A 35 27.97 5.07 9.92
CA ALA A 35 29.22 5.68 9.50
C ALA A 35 29.05 6.85 8.52
N PHE A 36 27.81 7.31 8.28
CA PHE A 36 27.51 8.37 7.32
C PHE A 36 27.03 9.64 8.02
N GLY A 37 27.72 10.75 7.79
CA GLY A 37 27.27 12.08 8.23
C GLY A 37 26.03 12.58 7.49
N SER A 38 25.44 13.67 7.97
CA SER A 38 24.30 14.35 7.35
C SER A 38 24.69 15.05 6.04
N SER A 39 24.75 14.31 4.93
CA SER A 39 24.86 14.89 3.58
C SER A 39 23.47 15.21 3.03
N SER A 40 23.29 16.42 2.51
CA SER A 40 22.03 16.87 1.90
C SER A 40 21.71 16.05 0.63
N GLY A 41 20.53 15.42 0.59
CA GLY A 41 19.95 14.84 -0.63
C GLY A 41 20.20 13.35 -0.89
N LEU A 42 21.08 12.68 -0.13
CA LEU A 42 21.32 11.23 -0.25
C LEU A 42 20.79 10.48 0.98
N GLY A 43 20.17 9.33 0.74
CA GLY A 43 19.61 8.43 1.75
C GLY A 43 20.58 7.34 2.19
N VAL A 44 20.34 6.80 3.39
CA VAL A 44 21.05 5.65 3.96
C VAL A 44 20.09 4.47 4.03
N LEU A 45 20.58 3.26 3.75
CA LEU A 45 19.79 2.03 3.88
C LEU A 45 19.50 1.73 5.37
N ASN A 46 18.27 1.34 5.69
CA ASN A 46 17.83 1.03 7.05
C ASN A 46 18.07 -0.45 7.40
N ASP A 47 18.99 -0.70 8.34
CA ASP A 47 19.42 -2.02 8.83
C ASP A 47 18.33 -2.90 9.46
N HIS A 48 17.14 -2.36 9.71
CA HIS A 48 15.97 -3.14 10.16
C HIS A 48 15.26 -3.88 9.01
N HIS A 49 15.70 -3.69 7.76
CA HIS A 49 15.22 -4.48 6.62
C HIS A 49 15.95 -5.82 6.51
N SER A 50 15.20 -6.89 6.21
CA SER A 50 15.79 -8.20 5.94
C SER A 50 16.46 -8.26 4.57
N TYR A 51 15.90 -7.56 3.59
CA TYR A 51 16.37 -7.53 2.20
C TYR A 51 16.18 -6.14 1.58
N PHE A 52 16.92 -5.86 0.51
CA PHE A 52 16.76 -4.65 -0.28
C PHE A 52 16.59 -4.96 -1.77
N LEU A 53 15.73 -4.18 -2.43
CA LEU A 53 15.65 -4.07 -3.88
C LEU A 53 16.11 -2.66 -4.26
N LEU A 54 17.22 -2.56 -4.99
CA LEU A 54 17.80 -1.29 -5.40
C LEU A 54 17.34 -0.95 -6.81
N ALA A 55 16.42 0.01 -6.93
CA ALA A 55 15.81 0.40 -8.19
C ALA A 55 16.70 1.41 -8.92
N ASP A 56 17.22 1.04 -10.10
CA ASP A 56 18.03 1.92 -10.93
C ASP A 56 17.27 2.36 -12.19
N ASN A 57 17.38 3.64 -12.50
CA ASN A 57 16.85 4.26 -13.71
C ASN A 57 17.92 5.07 -14.46
N GLY A 58 19.20 4.89 -14.11
CA GLY A 58 20.34 5.59 -14.70
C GLY A 58 20.54 7.03 -14.21
N THR A 59 19.66 7.57 -13.35
CA THR A 59 19.77 8.94 -12.83
C THR A 59 20.52 8.99 -11.50
N THR A 60 21.11 10.14 -11.18
CA THR A 60 21.76 10.41 -9.89
C THR A 60 21.02 11.50 -9.14
N SER A 61 20.85 11.34 -7.82
CA SER A 61 20.16 12.28 -6.93
C SER A 61 18.69 12.53 -7.29
N ARG A 62 18.02 11.58 -7.94
CA ARG A 62 16.59 11.66 -8.28
C ARG A 62 15.82 10.50 -7.66
N TYR A 63 14.66 10.82 -7.11
CA TYR A 63 13.71 9.87 -6.54
C TYR A 63 12.72 9.36 -7.62
N GLY A 64 12.05 8.24 -7.34
CA GLY A 64 10.91 7.75 -8.12
C GLY A 64 11.10 6.42 -8.83
N ALA A 65 12.35 5.95 -9.01
CA ALA A 65 12.62 4.62 -9.56
C ALA A 65 12.05 3.51 -8.68
N ASP A 66 12.20 3.69 -7.37
CA ASP A 66 11.65 2.85 -6.30
C ASP A 66 10.13 2.80 -6.31
N LEU A 67 9.47 3.97 -6.49
CA LEU A 67 8.01 4.05 -6.56
C LEU A 67 7.46 3.27 -7.75
N HIS A 68 8.11 3.39 -8.92
CA HIS A 68 7.71 2.64 -10.11
C HIS A 68 7.90 1.13 -9.95
N LEU A 69 9.06 0.71 -9.45
CA LEU A 69 9.33 -0.71 -9.18
C LEU A 69 8.34 -1.28 -8.15
N ARG A 70 8.08 -0.54 -7.08
CA ARG A 70 7.13 -0.92 -6.03
C ARG A 70 5.74 -1.16 -6.59
N GLN A 71 5.21 -0.19 -7.35
CA GLN A 71 3.87 -0.29 -7.93
C GLN A 71 3.75 -1.52 -8.84
N ASN A 72 4.71 -1.72 -9.75
CA ASN A 72 4.69 -2.86 -10.66
C ASN A 72 4.77 -4.20 -9.91
N LEU A 73 5.61 -4.27 -8.87
CA LEU A 73 5.76 -5.48 -8.05
C LEU A 73 4.45 -5.80 -7.31
N GLU A 74 3.86 -4.81 -6.64
CA GLU A 74 2.63 -4.98 -5.87
C GLU A 74 1.45 -5.35 -6.78
N GLU A 75 1.31 -4.72 -7.95
CA GLU A 75 0.30 -5.07 -8.96
C GLU A 75 0.50 -6.49 -9.51
N HIS A 76 1.75 -6.90 -9.77
CA HIS A 76 2.07 -8.24 -10.23
C HIS A 76 1.70 -9.31 -9.19
N LEU A 77 2.06 -9.07 -7.93
CA LEU A 77 1.71 -9.96 -6.81
C LEU A 77 0.19 -10.06 -6.63
N ALA A 78 -0.52 -8.94 -6.70
CA ALA A 78 -1.98 -8.89 -6.58
C ALA A 78 -2.69 -9.58 -7.75
N LYS A 79 -2.12 -9.53 -8.96
CA LYS A 79 -2.71 -10.14 -10.17
C LYS A 79 -2.69 -11.66 -10.06
N GLY A 80 -1.59 -12.21 -9.54
CA GLY A 80 -1.33 -13.65 -9.48
C GLY A 80 -1.03 -14.24 -10.88
N GLU A 81 -0.57 -15.48 -10.91
CA GLU A 81 -0.33 -16.21 -12.16
C GLU A 81 -1.62 -16.87 -12.67
N ALA A 82 -1.83 -16.89 -13.99
CA ALA A 82 -3.03 -17.45 -14.61
C ALA A 82 -3.27 -18.94 -14.27
N ASN A 83 -2.21 -19.68 -13.93
CA ASN A 83 -2.26 -21.11 -13.63
C ASN A 83 -2.23 -21.43 -12.12
N VAL A 84 -2.13 -20.42 -11.27
CA VAL A 84 -2.15 -20.59 -9.80
C VAL A 84 -3.50 -20.09 -9.29
N SER A 85 -4.32 -21.00 -8.76
CA SER A 85 -5.66 -20.72 -8.22
C SER A 85 -5.70 -19.72 -7.06
N ARG A 86 -4.56 -19.19 -6.61
CA ARG A 86 -4.41 -18.37 -5.40
C ARG A 86 -3.68 -17.07 -5.72
N LYS A 87 -4.40 -15.95 -5.58
CA LYS A 87 -3.84 -14.61 -5.64
C LYS A 87 -3.21 -14.26 -4.30
N ILE A 88 -2.06 -13.59 -4.31
CA ILE A 88 -1.43 -13.10 -3.08
C ILE A 88 -2.19 -11.83 -2.66
N PRO A 89 -2.78 -11.81 -1.45
CA PRO A 89 -3.47 -10.61 -1.00
C PRO A 89 -2.45 -9.52 -0.65
N VAL A 90 -2.56 -8.38 -1.34
CA VAL A 90 -1.73 -7.21 -1.12
C VAL A 90 -2.60 -6.12 -0.50
N VAL A 91 -2.06 -5.44 0.51
CA VAL A 91 -2.67 -4.26 1.15
C VAL A 91 -1.62 -3.18 1.27
N CYS A 92 -1.99 -1.94 1.00
CA CYS A 92 -1.13 -0.78 1.21
C CYS A 92 -1.52 -0.10 2.52
N ALA A 93 -0.56 0.28 3.35
CA ALA A 93 -0.77 1.16 4.49
C ALA A 93 -0.06 2.48 4.24
N VAL A 94 -0.78 3.58 4.39
CA VAL A 94 -0.29 4.94 4.12
C VAL A 94 -0.18 5.69 5.44
N LEU A 95 1.05 6.11 5.73
CA LEU A 95 1.39 7.01 6.82
C LEU A 95 1.96 8.28 6.19
N GLU A 96 1.35 9.42 6.49
CA GLU A 96 1.64 10.71 5.84
C GLU A 96 1.56 10.61 4.29
N GLY A 97 2.35 11.40 3.57
CA GLY A 97 2.58 11.22 2.13
C GLY A 97 2.58 12.50 1.32
N GLY A 98 3.24 12.43 0.16
CA GLY A 98 3.26 13.49 -0.85
C GLY A 98 2.27 13.26 -1.99
N THR A 99 2.37 14.08 -3.03
CA THR A 99 1.59 13.93 -4.27
C THR A 99 1.87 12.60 -4.98
N SER A 100 3.09 12.06 -4.87
CA SER A 100 3.44 10.72 -5.37
C SER A 100 2.71 9.61 -4.62
N THR A 101 2.54 9.75 -3.30
CA THR A 101 1.76 8.81 -2.48
C THR A 101 0.30 8.85 -2.89
N LEU A 102 -0.28 10.05 -3.04
CA LEU A 102 -1.66 10.21 -3.49
C LEU A 102 -1.87 9.57 -4.88
N LYS A 103 -0.93 9.75 -5.81
CA LYS A 103 -0.98 9.09 -7.13
C LYS A 103 -0.93 7.56 -7.01
N ALA A 104 -0.09 7.01 -6.13
CA ALA A 104 -0.02 5.57 -5.89
C ALA A 104 -1.33 5.02 -5.30
N VAL A 105 -1.89 5.69 -4.29
CA VAL A 105 -3.18 5.34 -3.69
C VAL A 105 -4.29 5.35 -4.75
N HIS A 106 -4.38 6.43 -5.52
CA HIS A 106 -5.35 6.53 -6.61
C HIS A 106 -5.23 5.37 -7.60
N GLN A 107 -4.01 5.00 -7.99
CA GLN A 107 -3.74 3.87 -8.86
C GLN A 107 -4.20 2.54 -8.26
N TYR A 108 -3.87 2.28 -6.99
CA TYR A 108 -4.28 1.06 -6.28
C TYR A 108 -5.80 0.91 -6.17
N LEU A 109 -6.53 2.02 -6.01
CA LEU A 109 -7.97 2.01 -5.84
C LEU A 109 -8.75 1.98 -7.17
N THR A 110 -8.15 2.41 -8.27
CA THR A 110 -8.84 2.60 -9.56
C THR A 110 -8.45 1.61 -10.65
N ARG A 111 -7.25 1.01 -10.58
CA ARG A 111 -6.79 0.01 -11.57
C ARG A 111 -7.13 -1.42 -11.14
N GLU A 112 -7.10 -2.34 -12.10
CA GLU A 112 -7.26 -3.78 -11.85
C GLU A 112 -5.89 -4.48 -11.93
N PRO A 113 -5.52 -5.32 -10.94
CA PRO A 113 -6.29 -5.65 -9.73
C PRO A 113 -6.29 -4.50 -8.72
N LYS A 114 -7.43 -4.28 -8.05
CA LYS A 114 -7.52 -3.29 -6.97
C LYS A 114 -6.75 -3.76 -5.74
N ILE A 115 -5.96 -2.85 -5.15
CA ILE A 115 -5.23 -3.07 -3.92
C ILE A 115 -5.87 -2.22 -2.81
N PRO A 116 -6.43 -2.83 -1.75
CA PRO A 116 -6.98 -2.09 -0.62
C PRO A 116 -5.91 -1.20 0.04
N VAL A 117 -6.32 0.00 0.42
CA VAL A 117 -5.45 0.99 1.08
C VAL A 117 -6.00 1.32 2.46
N ILE A 118 -5.16 1.20 3.49
CA ILE A 118 -5.40 1.65 4.85
C ILE A 118 -4.77 3.03 5.00
N VAL A 119 -5.60 4.02 5.30
CA VAL A 119 -5.19 5.41 5.52
C VAL A 119 -5.13 5.67 7.02
N CYS A 120 -3.97 6.09 7.52
CA CYS A 120 -3.78 6.42 8.93
C CYS A 120 -4.13 7.91 9.16
N ASP A 121 -5.35 8.18 9.63
CA ASP A 121 -5.77 9.53 9.99
C ASP A 121 -4.90 10.13 11.11
N GLY A 122 -4.58 11.42 11.01
CA GLY A 122 -3.71 12.16 11.93
C GLY A 122 -2.22 11.90 11.72
N SER A 123 -1.83 11.21 10.63
CA SER A 123 -0.42 10.98 10.30
C SER A 123 0.18 12.06 9.41
N GLY A 124 -0.63 12.95 8.85
CA GLY A 124 -0.20 14.13 8.11
C GLY A 124 -0.49 14.08 6.60
N ARG A 125 -0.38 15.27 5.99
CA ARG A 125 -0.36 15.54 4.54
C ARG A 125 -1.38 14.72 3.74
N ALA A 126 -0.94 13.88 2.78
CA ALA A 126 -1.82 13.13 1.90
C ALA A 126 -2.81 12.23 2.68
N SER A 127 -2.35 11.59 3.75
CA SER A 127 -3.18 10.69 4.56
C SER A 127 -4.35 11.45 5.19
N ASP A 128 -4.08 12.60 5.80
CA ASP A 128 -5.10 13.42 6.46
C ASP A 128 -6.08 14.03 5.46
N LEU A 129 -5.61 14.44 4.28
CA LEU A 129 -6.50 14.96 3.23
C LEU A 129 -7.47 13.90 2.71
N ILE A 130 -7.01 12.65 2.53
CA ILE A 130 -7.87 11.53 2.12
C ILE A 130 -8.85 11.18 3.25
N ALA A 131 -8.38 11.11 4.50
CA ALA A 131 -9.20 10.81 5.66
C ALA A 131 -10.28 11.89 5.87
N PHE A 132 -9.92 13.17 5.75
CA PHE A 132 -10.83 14.30 5.83
C PHE A 132 -11.91 14.19 4.75
N ALA A 133 -11.54 14.06 3.47
CA ALA A 133 -12.52 13.89 2.40
C ALA A 133 -13.45 12.67 2.64
N SER A 134 -12.90 11.56 3.14
CA SER A 134 -13.71 10.37 3.46
C SER A 134 -14.66 10.56 4.64
N ARG A 135 -14.49 11.57 5.49
CA ARG A 135 -15.42 11.87 6.61
C ARG A 135 -16.58 12.72 6.18
N TYR A 136 -16.34 13.68 5.29
CA TYR A 136 -17.32 14.70 4.90
C TYR A 136 -18.01 14.44 3.56
N LEU A 137 -17.63 13.36 2.87
CA LEU A 137 -18.32 12.91 1.67
C LEU A 137 -19.73 12.41 2.00
N ASP A 138 -20.72 13.02 1.35
CA ASP A 138 -22.11 12.59 1.39
C ASP A 138 -22.32 11.24 0.68
N ALA A 139 -23.51 10.64 0.84
CA ALA A 139 -23.88 9.39 0.18
C ALA A 139 -23.76 9.45 -1.34
N ASP A 140 -24.00 10.63 -1.93
CA ASP A 140 -23.89 10.89 -3.37
C ASP A 140 -22.45 11.16 -3.83
N GLY A 141 -21.48 11.12 -2.91
CA GLY A 141 -20.08 11.32 -3.22
C GLY A 141 -19.70 12.78 -3.46
N THR A 142 -20.51 13.73 -3.00
CA THR A 142 -20.25 15.18 -3.04
C THR A 142 -19.76 15.72 -1.69
N LEU A 143 -19.15 16.90 -1.72
CA LEU A 143 -18.81 17.67 -0.52
C LEU A 143 -19.69 18.93 -0.45
N PRO A 144 -20.08 19.38 0.75
CA PRO A 144 -20.61 20.73 0.95
C PRO A 144 -19.65 21.81 0.42
N ALA A 145 -20.18 22.91 -0.10
CA ALA A 145 -19.38 23.97 -0.72
C ALA A 145 -18.31 24.53 0.23
N GLU A 146 -18.67 24.79 1.49
CA GLU A 146 -17.76 25.29 2.53
C GLU A 146 -16.59 24.31 2.79
N VAL A 147 -16.91 23.02 2.93
CA VAL A 147 -15.92 21.96 3.15
C VAL A 147 -15.01 21.80 1.94
N ARG A 148 -15.56 21.96 0.74
CA ARG A 148 -14.79 21.90 -0.51
C ARG A 148 -13.77 23.04 -0.57
N GLU A 149 -14.17 24.26 -0.23
CA GLU A 149 -13.28 25.42 -0.21
C GLU A 149 -12.18 25.27 0.84
N GLU A 150 -12.53 24.80 2.04
CA GLU A 150 -11.56 24.51 3.10
C GLU A 150 -10.54 23.45 2.64
N LEU A 151 -11.01 22.38 2.00
CA LEU A 151 -10.14 21.32 1.51
C LEU A 151 -9.20 21.81 0.39
N LEU A 152 -9.65 22.70 -0.51
CA LEU A 152 -8.79 23.34 -1.52
C LEU A 152 -7.70 24.21 -0.89
N CYS A 153 -8.03 24.95 0.17
CA CYS A 153 -7.07 25.75 0.93
C CYS A 153 -6.02 24.85 1.61
N LEU A 154 -6.47 23.75 2.23
CA LEU A 154 -5.59 22.75 2.84
C LEU A 154 -4.66 22.10 1.81
N ILE A 155 -5.18 21.69 0.65
CA ILE A 155 -4.38 21.12 -0.45
C ILE A 155 -3.27 22.09 -0.87
N SER A 156 -3.61 23.37 -1.06
CA SER A 156 -2.64 24.40 -1.46
C SER A 156 -1.53 24.59 -0.43
N THR A 157 -1.88 24.45 0.86
CA THR A 157 -0.93 24.58 1.97
C THR A 157 -0.05 23.33 2.12
N VAL A 158 -0.62 22.14 1.93
CA VAL A 158 0.08 20.84 2.09
C VAL A 158 0.98 20.50 0.89
N PHE A 159 0.61 20.96 -0.30
CA PHE A 159 1.33 20.73 -1.55
C PHE A 159 1.57 22.02 -2.37
N PRO A 160 2.33 22.99 -1.84
CA PRO A 160 2.53 24.29 -2.50
C PRO A 160 3.23 24.17 -3.86
N ASP A 161 4.17 23.23 -4.00
CA ASP A 161 4.97 23.01 -5.21
C ASP A 161 4.45 21.83 -6.06
N ALA A 162 3.15 21.50 -5.94
CA ALA A 162 2.59 20.40 -6.72
C ALA A 162 2.57 20.72 -8.22
N PRO A 163 2.82 19.72 -9.10
CA PRO A 163 2.71 19.91 -10.54
C PRO A 163 1.26 20.01 -11.05
N ARG A 164 0.26 19.81 -10.18
CA ARG A 164 -1.17 19.82 -10.50
C ARG A 164 -1.85 20.94 -9.71
N THR A 165 -2.94 21.47 -10.25
CA THR A 165 -3.72 22.49 -9.52
C THR A 165 -4.43 21.87 -8.30
N PRO A 166 -4.76 22.67 -7.27
CA PRO A 166 -5.49 22.18 -6.09
C PRO A 166 -6.80 21.46 -6.45
N GLU A 167 -7.49 21.91 -7.50
CA GLU A 167 -8.74 21.31 -7.99
C GLU A 167 -8.50 19.91 -8.56
N GLN A 168 -7.43 19.73 -9.35
CA GLN A 168 -7.06 18.41 -9.88
C GLN A 168 -6.63 17.44 -8.77
N ILE A 169 -5.99 17.95 -7.72
CA ILE A 169 -5.61 17.14 -6.56
C ILE A 169 -6.85 16.76 -5.75
N LEU A 170 -7.78 17.70 -5.57
CA LEU A 170 -9.06 17.46 -4.90
C LEU A 170 -9.85 16.36 -5.61
N GLU A 171 -9.96 16.39 -6.94
CA GLU A 171 -10.65 15.34 -7.72
C GLU A 171 -10.08 13.96 -7.43
N VAL A 172 -8.75 13.83 -7.42
CA VAL A 172 -8.06 12.57 -7.09
C VAL A 172 -8.38 12.12 -5.66
N ILE A 173 -8.36 13.04 -4.69
CA ILE A 173 -8.70 12.74 -3.29
C ILE A 173 -10.15 12.24 -3.17
N LEU A 174 -11.10 12.90 -3.85
CA LEU A 174 -12.51 12.51 -3.84
C LEU A 174 -12.72 11.15 -4.48
N GLU A 175 -12.05 10.87 -5.59
CA GLU A 175 -12.09 9.54 -6.20
C GLU A 175 -11.56 8.45 -5.26
N CYS A 176 -10.47 8.71 -4.54
CA CYS A 176 -9.95 7.79 -3.54
C CYS A 176 -10.96 7.57 -2.39
N ALA A 177 -11.49 8.66 -1.83
CA ALA A 177 -12.38 8.65 -0.68
C ALA A 177 -13.76 8.01 -0.95
N ARG A 178 -14.18 7.94 -2.22
CA ARG A 178 -15.38 7.20 -2.66
C ARG A 178 -15.18 5.67 -2.67
N LYS A 179 -13.96 5.15 -2.66
CA LYS A 179 -13.66 3.71 -2.72
C LYS A 179 -13.56 3.07 -1.34
N ARG A 180 -14.68 3.00 -0.60
CA ARG A 180 -14.71 2.50 0.79
C ARG A 180 -14.81 0.98 0.91
N ASP A 181 -15.43 0.30 -0.05
CA ASP A 181 -15.70 -1.15 0.01
C ASP A 181 -15.04 -1.93 -1.13
N LEU A 182 -13.71 -2.12 -1.01
CA LEU A 182 -12.93 -2.83 -2.04
C LEU A 182 -12.88 -4.35 -1.87
N VAL A 183 -13.26 -4.88 -0.70
CA VAL A 183 -13.19 -6.31 -0.40
C VAL A 183 -14.61 -6.85 -0.27
N GLY A 184 -15.00 -7.74 -1.19
CA GLY A 184 -16.31 -8.42 -1.14
C GLY A 184 -16.34 -9.60 -0.17
N SER A 185 -17.54 -10.03 0.24
CA SER A 185 -17.78 -11.13 1.19
C SER A 185 -17.06 -12.45 0.85
N GLN A 186 -16.97 -12.82 -0.43
CA GLN A 186 -16.26 -14.01 -0.89
C GLN A 186 -14.74 -13.91 -0.71
N SER A 187 -14.17 -12.72 -0.92
CA SER A 187 -12.74 -12.47 -0.72
C SER A 187 -12.35 -12.60 0.75
N TYR A 188 -13.21 -12.20 1.69
CA TYR A 188 -12.95 -12.38 3.12
C TYR A 188 -12.85 -13.86 3.54
N LEU A 189 -13.67 -14.75 2.98
CA LEU A 189 -13.56 -16.20 3.21
C LEU A 189 -12.22 -16.76 2.71
N GLN A 190 -11.81 -16.38 1.51
CA GLN A 190 -10.51 -16.80 0.95
C GLN A 190 -9.30 -16.21 1.69
N LEU A 191 -9.44 -15.00 2.23
CA LEU A 191 -8.40 -14.34 3.04
C LEU A 191 -8.24 -15.00 4.41
N THR A 192 -9.34 -15.27 5.12
CA THR A 192 -9.33 -15.84 6.48
C THR A 192 -8.80 -17.27 6.53
N LEU A 193 -9.38 -18.17 5.73
CA LEU A 193 -8.67 -18.70 4.56
C LEU A 193 -7.15 -18.77 4.67
N SER A 194 -6.54 -18.10 3.69
CA SER A 194 -5.12 -17.92 3.41
C SER A 194 -4.28 -17.57 4.63
N TRP A 195 -4.80 -16.76 5.55
CA TRP A 195 -4.11 -16.32 6.76
C TRP A 195 -4.12 -17.34 7.90
N ASN A 196 -4.91 -18.41 7.78
CA ASN A 196 -5.07 -19.42 8.82
C ASN A 196 -5.52 -18.79 10.16
N ARG A 197 -6.44 -17.82 10.10
CA ARG A 197 -6.93 -17.06 11.26
C ARG A 197 -8.40 -17.37 11.53
N VAL A 198 -8.62 -18.46 12.26
CA VAL A 198 -9.96 -18.95 12.64
C VAL A 198 -10.69 -17.96 13.55
N ASP A 199 -9.96 -17.26 14.40
CA ASP A 199 -10.49 -16.20 15.26
C ASP A 199 -11.12 -15.06 14.43
N VAL A 200 -10.42 -14.61 13.38
CA VAL A 200 -10.94 -13.58 12.46
C VAL A 200 -12.13 -14.12 11.67
N ALA A 201 -12.12 -15.39 11.24
CA ALA A 201 -13.28 -15.97 10.58
C ALA A 201 -14.52 -15.98 11.50
N ARG A 202 -14.37 -16.40 12.75
CA ARG A 202 -15.46 -16.42 13.74
C ARG A 202 -16.01 -15.03 14.02
N SER A 203 -15.14 -14.04 14.26
CA SER A 203 -15.55 -12.68 14.63
C SER A 203 -16.05 -11.85 13.43
N CYS A 204 -15.43 -12.00 12.25
CA CYS A 204 -15.66 -11.11 11.12
C CYS A 204 -16.53 -11.69 10.02
N LEU A 205 -16.64 -13.03 9.89
CA LEU A 205 -17.45 -13.68 8.84
C LEU A 205 -18.71 -14.36 9.37
N PHE A 206 -18.61 -15.03 10.53
CA PHE A 206 -19.71 -15.83 11.09
C PHE A 206 -20.42 -15.17 12.27
N ALA A 207 -19.94 -14.02 12.75
CA ALA A 207 -20.65 -13.22 13.75
C ALA A 207 -21.87 -12.49 13.15
N GLY A 208 -22.86 -12.21 14.02
CA GLY A 208 -24.00 -11.33 13.71
C GLY A 208 -25.15 -11.98 12.94
N GLY A 209 -25.28 -13.32 12.95
CA GLY A 209 -26.42 -14.02 12.34
C GLY A 209 -26.42 -14.03 10.80
N ARG A 210 -25.29 -13.72 10.16
CA ARG A 210 -25.17 -13.77 8.69
C ARG A 210 -25.37 -15.20 8.17
N HIS A 211 -26.30 -15.36 7.25
CA HIS A 211 -26.60 -16.64 6.61
C HIS A 211 -25.71 -16.83 5.38
N TRP A 212 -24.92 -17.90 5.37
CA TRP A 212 -24.09 -18.27 4.23
C TRP A 212 -24.76 -19.42 3.49
N PRO A 213 -25.04 -19.30 2.18
CA PRO A 213 -25.57 -20.42 1.44
C PRO A 213 -24.52 -21.53 1.37
N ILE A 214 -24.96 -22.79 1.51
CA ILE A 214 -24.08 -23.98 1.60
C ILE A 214 -23.06 -24.03 0.44
N HIS A 215 -23.51 -23.72 -0.78
CA HIS A 215 -22.66 -23.72 -1.97
C HIS A 215 -21.55 -22.67 -1.94
N ALA A 216 -21.71 -21.54 -1.22
CA ALA A 216 -20.67 -20.53 -1.08
C ALA A 216 -19.51 -21.02 -0.19
N LEU A 217 -19.73 -22.02 0.66
CA LEU A 217 -18.71 -22.60 1.54
C LEU A 217 -17.98 -23.80 0.94
N HIS A 218 -18.49 -24.40 -0.15
CA HIS A 218 -17.87 -25.60 -0.74
C HIS A 218 -16.43 -25.39 -1.20
N SER A 219 -16.16 -24.26 -1.87
CA SER A 219 -14.81 -23.91 -2.33
C SER A 219 -13.87 -23.68 -1.13
N ALA A 220 -14.34 -22.93 -0.13
CA ALA A 220 -13.64 -22.66 1.11
C ALA A 220 -13.30 -23.96 1.88
N MET A 221 -14.25 -24.88 2.02
CA MET A 221 -14.05 -26.18 2.64
C MET A 221 -13.01 -27.03 1.90
N SER A 222 -13.07 -27.05 0.56
CA SER A 222 -12.11 -27.77 -0.28
C SER A 222 -10.68 -27.22 -0.09
N ASP A 223 -10.53 -25.90 -0.02
CA ASP A 223 -9.24 -25.27 0.24
C ASP A 223 -8.73 -25.53 1.66
N ALA A 224 -9.60 -25.52 2.67
CA ALA A 224 -9.24 -25.84 4.05
C ALA A 224 -8.70 -27.27 4.18
N LEU A 225 -9.34 -28.24 3.52
CA LEU A 225 -8.88 -29.63 3.46
C LEU A 225 -7.53 -29.76 2.74
N ARG A 226 -7.38 -29.14 1.56
CA ARG A 226 -6.10 -29.14 0.79
C ARG A 226 -4.94 -28.54 1.58
N LEU A 227 -5.20 -27.54 2.40
CA LEU A 227 -4.19 -26.82 3.19
C LEU A 227 -4.00 -27.37 4.60
N ASN A 228 -4.70 -28.45 4.96
CA ASN A 228 -4.69 -29.04 6.29
C ASN A 228 -5.00 -28.02 7.40
N ARG A 229 -6.00 -27.14 7.17
CA ARG A 229 -6.45 -26.09 8.11
C ARG A 229 -7.73 -26.53 8.82
N VAL A 230 -7.63 -27.61 9.59
CA VAL A 230 -8.76 -28.32 10.25
C VAL A 230 -8.94 -27.98 11.74
N SER A 231 -8.24 -26.96 12.24
CA SER A 231 -8.24 -26.53 13.64
C SER A 231 -9.45 -25.69 14.05
#